data_AF-A0AA39IF49-F1
#
_entry.id   AF-A0AA39IF49-F1
#
_cell.length_a   1.000
_cell.length_b   1.000
_cell.length_c   1.000
_cell.angle_alpha   90.00
_cell.angle_beta   90.00
_cell.angle_gamma   90.00
#
_symmetry.space_group_name_H-M   'P 1'
#
loop_
_entity.id
_entity.type
_entity.pdbx_description
1 polymer ?
#
loop_
_entity_poly.entity_id
_entity_poly.type
_entity_poly.pdbx_seq_one_letter_code
_entity_poly.pdbx_strand_id
1 'polypeptide(L)' 'IFEVLHPLDLLHLARSTKHLRSVLMSRSLSAIWKTARQSSDFPEPMPRVSEPAWVSLLFEPNCHVCFQRLSPLNE' A
#
# COMPACT_ATOMS: atom_id res chain seq x y z
N ILE A 1 -2.04 -0.49 -16.83
CA ILE A 1 -3.18 -1.24 -16.27
C ILE A 1 -3.25 -1.08 -14.74
N PHE A 2 -2.22 -1.46 -13.97
CA PHE A 2 -2.27 -1.31 -12.50
C PHE A 2 -2.21 0.15 -12.00
N GLU A 3 -1.65 1.05 -12.81
CA GLU A 3 -1.47 2.47 -12.48
C GLU A 3 -2.77 3.27 -12.29
N VAL A 4 -3.90 2.74 -12.78
CA VAL A 4 -5.22 3.37 -12.64
C VAL A 4 -6.06 2.76 -11.50
N LEU A 5 -5.51 1.78 -10.79
CA LEU A 5 -6.19 1.19 -9.63
C LEU A 5 -6.10 2.14 -8.44
N HIS A 6 -7.16 2.17 -7.64
CA HIS A 6 -7.07 2.79 -6.31
C HIS A 6 -5.94 2.12 -5.51
N PRO A 7 -5.11 2.86 -4.75
CA PRO A 7 -3.96 2.28 -4.06
C PRO A 7 -4.33 1.12 -3.13
N LEU A 8 -5.49 1.18 -2.46
CA LEU A 8 -5.99 0.07 -1.64
C LEU A 8 -6.28 -1.20 -2.46
N ASP A 9 -6.84 -1.07 -3.65
CA ASP A 9 -7.11 -2.22 -4.53
C ASP A 9 -5.81 -2.81 -5.06
N LEU A 10 -4.84 -1.95 -5.40
CA LEU A 10 -3.48 -2.37 -5.77
C LEU A 10 -2.80 -3.15 -4.63
N LEU A 11 -3.01 -2.72 -3.38
CA LEU A 11 -2.53 -3.42 -2.19
C LEU A 11 -3.21 -4.77 -1.97
N HIS A 12 -4.52 -4.84 -2.07
CA HIS A 12 -5.26 -6.10 -1.97
C HIS A 12 -4.85 -7.08 -3.09
N LEU A 13 -4.70 -6.57 -4.32
CA LEU A 13 -4.24 -7.35 -5.45
C LEU A 13 -2.84 -7.91 -5.21
N ALA A 14 -1.91 -7.08 -4.73
CA ALA A 14 -0.57 -7.53 -4.36
C ALA A 14 -0.58 -8.60 -3.27
N ARG A 15 -1.58 -8.65 -2.39
CA ARG A 15 -1.68 -9.65 -1.31
C ARG A 15 -2.46 -10.91 -1.70
N SER A 16 -3.16 -10.90 -2.84
CA SER A 16 -4.02 -12.01 -3.28
C SER A 16 -3.23 -13.28 -3.63
N THR A 17 -2.04 -13.17 -4.22
CA THR A 17 -1.20 -14.32 -4.59
C THR A 17 0.28 -14.06 -4.32
N LYS A 18 1.06 -15.13 -4.10
CA LYS A 18 2.51 -15.03 -3.89
C LYS A 18 3.23 -14.41 -5.09
N HIS A 19 2.78 -14.69 -6.32
CA HIS A 19 3.36 -14.14 -7.54
C HIS A 19 3.12 -12.63 -7.65
N LEU A 20 1.85 -12.20 -7.49
CA LEU A 20 1.50 -10.78 -7.49
C LEU A 20 2.22 -10.02 -6.39
N ARG A 21 2.35 -10.61 -5.20
CA ARG A 21 3.15 -10.03 -4.11
C ARG A 21 4.59 -9.82 -4.53
N SER A 22 5.24 -10.83 -5.11
CA SER A 22 6.65 -10.74 -5.53
C SER A 22 6.87 -9.67 -6.60
N VAL A 23 5.90 -9.45 -7.48
CA VAL A 23 6.00 -8.50 -8.59
C VAL A 23 5.64 -7.08 -8.13
N LEU A 24 4.47 -6.90 -7.53
CA LEU A 24 3.93 -5.59 -7.14
C LEU A 24 4.67 -4.98 -5.94
N MET A 25 5.25 -5.78 -5.05
CA MET A 25 6.08 -5.26 -3.94
C MET A 25 7.56 -5.07 -4.34
N SER A 26 7.92 -5.33 -5.60
CA SER A 26 9.29 -5.14 -6.08
C SER A 26 9.60 -3.66 -6.33
N ARG A 27 10.88 -3.29 -6.18
CA ARG A 27 11.35 -1.94 -6.50
C ARG A 27 11.11 -1.56 -7.96
N SER A 28 11.11 -2.54 -8.86
CA SER A 28 10.88 -2.34 -10.29
C SER A 28 9.50 -1.76 -10.62
N LEU A 29 8.50 -1.99 -9.76
CA LEU A 29 7.14 -1.46 -9.94
C LEU A 29 6.80 -0.31 -8.99
N SER A 30 7.79 0.32 -8.33
CA SER A 30 7.52 1.45 -7.44
C SER A 30 6.84 2.63 -8.16
N ALA A 31 7.13 2.81 -9.45
CA ALA A 31 6.51 3.84 -10.28
C ALA A 31 5.00 3.63 -10.40
N ILE A 32 4.53 2.38 -10.50
CA ILE A 32 3.11 2.07 -10.59
C ILE A 32 2.36 2.53 -9.35
N TRP A 33 2.92 2.28 -8.17
CA TRP A 33 2.34 2.72 -6.91
C TRP A 33 2.30 4.23 -6.79
N LYS A 34 3.36 4.90 -7.20
CA LYS A 34 3.42 6.36 -7.23
C LYS A 34 2.34 6.94 -8.13
N THR A 35 2.19 6.41 -9.34
CA THR A 35 1.15 6.85 -10.29
C THR A 35 -0.25 6.59 -9.74
N ALA A 36 -0.52 5.39 -9.21
CA ALA A 36 -1.79 5.05 -8.59
C ALA A 36 -2.14 6.01 -7.45
N ARG A 37 -1.18 6.28 -6.56
CA ARG A 37 -1.33 7.24 -5.45
C ARG A 37 -1.65 8.65 -5.95
N GLN A 38 -0.88 9.15 -6.91
CA GLN A 38 -1.06 10.49 -7.49
C GLN A 38 -2.42 10.63 -8.19
N SER A 39 -2.89 9.57 -8.87
CA SER A 39 -4.18 9.56 -9.54
C SER A 39 -5.38 9.60 -8.58
N SER A 40 -5.17 9.25 -7.31
CA SER A 40 -6.20 9.25 -6.26
C SER A 40 -5.95 10.34 -5.21
N ASP A 41 -5.14 11.36 -5.52
CA ASP A 41 -4.87 12.54 -4.68
C ASP A 41 -4.41 12.23 -3.24
N PHE A 42 -3.67 11.13 -3.05
CA PHE A 42 -3.13 10.76 -1.74
C PHE A 42 -1.80 11.47 -1.41
N PRO A 43 -1.55 11.75 -0.12
CA PRO A 43 -0.35 12.45 0.32
C PRO A 43 0.93 11.69 -0.05
N GLU A 44 2.02 12.42 -0.28
CA GLU A 44 3.34 11.82 -0.53
C GLU A 44 3.78 10.93 0.64
N PRO A 45 4.43 9.79 0.39
CA PRO A 45 4.99 8.96 1.44
C PRO A 45 5.95 9.72 2.35
N MET A 46 5.94 9.37 3.63
CA MET A 46 6.99 9.79 4.55
C MET A 46 8.40 9.38 4.04
N PRO A 47 9.45 10.16 4.34
CA PRO A 47 10.80 9.80 3.95
C PRO A 47 11.17 8.38 4.38
N ARG A 48 11.78 7.61 3.48
CA ARG A 48 12.18 6.20 3.68
C ARG A 48 11.04 5.18 3.79
N VAL A 49 9.79 5.59 3.61
CA VAL A 49 8.65 4.66 3.51
C VAL A 49 8.38 4.36 2.04
N SER A 50 8.34 3.08 1.68
CA SER A 50 7.97 2.66 0.32
C SER A 50 6.48 2.93 0.05
N GLU A 51 6.11 3.27 -1.19
CA GLU A 51 4.72 3.49 -1.58
C GLU A 51 3.74 2.38 -1.12
N PRO A 52 4.02 1.06 -1.26
CA PRO A 52 3.11 0.02 -0.77
C PRO A 52 2.93 0.03 0.76
N ALA A 53 4.01 0.32 1.50
CA ALA A 53 3.97 0.42 2.96
C ALA A 53 3.22 1.68 3.41
N TRP A 54 3.35 2.78 2.66
CA TRP A 54 2.60 4.01 2.89
C TRP A 54 1.10 3.80 2.68
N VAL A 55 0.72 3.12 1.60
CA VAL A 55 -0.68 2.75 1.34
C VAL A 55 -1.22 1.84 2.43
N SER A 56 -0.49 0.82 2.85
CA SER A 56 -0.89 -0.03 3.99
C SER A 56 -1.10 0.80 5.26
N LEU A 57 -0.25 1.79 5.53
CA LEU A 57 -0.40 2.68 6.69
C LEU A 57 -1.64 3.58 6.60
N LEU A 58 -2.00 4.05 5.40
CA LEU A 58 -3.16 4.92 5.20
C LEU A 58 -4.50 4.18 5.37
N PHE A 59 -4.57 2.90 5.01
CA PHE A 59 -5.83 2.17 4.92
C PHE A 59 -6.00 1.01 5.91
N GLU A 60 -4.92 0.43 6.40
CA GLU A 60 -5.00 -0.73 7.29
C GLU A 60 -4.84 -0.29 8.75
N PRO A 61 -5.74 -0.71 9.65
CA PRO A 61 -5.61 -0.45 11.08
C PRO A 61 -4.62 -1.44 11.70
N ASN A 62 -3.41 -1.56 11.15
CA ASN A 62 -2.39 -2.50 11.60
C ASN A 62 -1.16 -1.74 12.10
N CYS A 63 -0.56 -2.21 13.19
CA CYS A 63 0.73 -1.70 13.62
C CYS A 63 1.83 -2.17 12.65
N HIS A 64 2.60 -1.25 12.07
CA HIS A 64 3.70 -1.59 11.15
C HIS A 64 4.96 -2.11 11.85
N VAL A 65 5.00 -2.06 13.19
CA VAL A 65 6.12 -2.57 14.01
C VAL A 65 5.87 -4.01 14.44
N CYS A 66 4.69 -4.31 15.00
CA CYS A 66 4.36 -5.64 15.52
C CYS A 66 3.37 -6.44 14.64
N PHE A 67 2.87 -5.84 13.56
CA PHE A 67 1.91 -6.44 12.60
C PHE A 67 0.59 -6.93 13.20
N GLN A 68 0.23 -6.44 14.40
CA GLN A 68 -1.06 -6.69 15.02
C GLN A 68 -2.09 -5.68 14.54
N ARG A 69 -3.33 -6.15 14.37
CA ARG A 69 -4.47 -5.27 14.09
C ARG A 69 -4.76 -4.44 15.35
N LEU A 70 -4.81 -3.13 15.20
CA LEU A 70 -5.25 -2.21 16.24
C LEU A 70 -6.72 -2.52 16.52
N SER A 71 -7.04 -2.76 17.80
CA SER A 71 -8.42 -2.75 18.25
C SER A 71 -8.99 -1.35 18.02
N PRO A 72 -10.26 -1.21 17.60
CA PRO A 72 -10.92 0.09 17.63
C PRO A 72 -10.78 0.63 19.06
N LEU A 73 -10.32 1.88 19.18
CA LEU A 73 -10.33 2.56 20.47
C LEU A 73 -11.81 2.66 20.87
N ASN A 74 -12.20 1.95 21.92
CA ASN A 74 -13.55 2.03 22.47
C ASN A 74 -13.88 3.52 22.75
N GLU A 75 -14.98 4.00 22.17
CA GLU A 75 -15.69 5.21 22.62
C GLU A 75 -16.54 4.90 23.86
#